data_AF-J9FT00-F1
#
_entry.id   AF-J9FT00-F1
#
_cell.length_a   1.000
_cell.length_b   1.000
_cell.length_c   1.000
_cell.angle_alpha   90.00
_cell.angle_beta   90.00
_cell.angle_gamma   90.00
#
_symmetry.space_group_name_H-M   'P 1'
#
loop_
_entity.id
_entity.type
_entity.pdbx_description
1 polymer ?
#
loop_
_entity_poly.entity_id
_entity_poly.type
_entity_poly.pdbx_seq_one_letter_code
_entity_poly.pdbx_strand_id
1 'polypeptide(L)'
;MMVEGNANLVRWMHITPWKQDIESCDRVGLIQAMPAGDAEKDRRGRQWEQRTELMRDAIIYNRNNPSILFYECGNESISKEHMQEMKGIRDKYDPYGGRAIGSREMLDIREAEYGGEMLYINKSKHHPMWAMEYCRDEGLRKYWDEYSYPYYVDGDGNNSFRSAMTNKIQKKVDARAYN
;
A
#
# COMPACT_ATOMS: atom_id res chain seq x y z
N MET A 1 0.24 20.16 2.44
CA MET A 1 0.97 19.16 3.26
C MET A 1 1.87 18.24 2.44
N MET A 2 1.37 17.28 1.64
CA MET A 2 2.25 16.33 0.92
C MET A 2 3.19 17.02 -0.09
N VAL A 3 2.63 17.83 -1.00
CA VAL A 3 3.42 18.56 -2.00
C VAL A 3 4.35 19.58 -1.35
N GLU A 4 3.90 20.28 -0.32
CA GLU A 4 4.74 21.20 0.48
C GLU A 4 5.89 20.46 1.19
N GLY A 5 5.69 19.18 1.53
CA GLY A 5 6.69 18.28 2.07
C GLY A 5 7.57 17.59 1.00
N ASN A 6 7.52 18.06 -0.25
CA ASN A 6 8.25 17.51 -1.40
C ASN A 6 7.87 16.06 -1.80
N ALA A 7 6.72 15.56 -1.36
CA ALA A 7 6.22 14.27 -1.81
C ALA A 7 5.75 14.37 -3.28
N ASN A 8 6.07 13.36 -4.08
CA ASN A 8 5.73 13.27 -5.50
C ASN A 8 5.01 11.95 -5.88
N LEU A 9 4.79 11.05 -4.92
CA LEU A 9 4.08 9.78 -5.07
C LEU A 9 3.19 9.53 -3.85
N VAL A 10 1.98 9.03 -4.08
CA VAL A 10 1.07 8.50 -3.06
C VAL A 10 0.68 7.08 -3.40
N ARG A 11 0.80 6.20 -2.42
CA ARG A 11 0.23 4.86 -2.43
C ARG A 11 -1.01 4.86 -1.54
N TRP A 12 -2.16 4.46 -2.08
CA TRP A 12 -3.37 4.30 -1.27
C TRP A 12 -3.38 2.94 -0.57
N MET A 13 -3.79 2.92 0.70
CA MET A 13 -3.66 1.75 1.59
C MET A 13 -5.04 1.33 2.11
N HIS A 14 -5.64 0.21 1.74
CA HIS A 14 -5.36 -0.69 0.60
C HIS A 14 -6.62 -0.86 -0.25
N ILE A 15 -7.37 0.24 -0.41
CA ILE A 15 -8.63 0.30 -1.15
C ILE A 15 -8.61 1.47 -2.13
N THR A 16 -9.39 1.35 -3.21
CA THR A 16 -9.51 2.40 -4.22
C THR A 16 -9.91 3.72 -3.53
N PRO A 17 -9.18 4.82 -3.78
CA PRO A 17 -9.49 6.11 -3.19
C PRO A 17 -10.77 6.71 -3.76
N TRP A 18 -11.30 7.71 -3.07
CA TRP A 18 -12.45 8.45 -3.56
C TRP A 18 -12.06 9.29 -4.78
N LYS A 19 -13.03 9.54 -5.68
CA LYS A 19 -12.80 10.30 -6.92
C LYS A 19 -12.19 11.67 -6.67
N GLN A 20 -12.68 12.36 -5.64
CA GLN A 20 -12.21 13.70 -5.29
C GLN A 20 -10.73 13.70 -4.90
N ASP A 21 -10.25 12.65 -4.23
CA ASP A 21 -8.85 12.52 -3.86
C ASP A 21 -7.96 12.29 -5.08
N ILE A 22 -8.41 11.44 -6.02
CA ILE A 22 -7.71 11.19 -7.28
C ILE A 22 -7.58 12.50 -8.08
N GLU A 23 -8.68 13.23 -8.26
CA GLU A 23 -8.66 14.49 -8.99
C GLU A 23 -7.85 15.58 -8.28
N SER A 24 -7.74 15.51 -6.95
CA SER A 24 -6.87 16.42 -6.20
C SER A 24 -5.40 16.14 -6.52
N CYS A 25 -5.01 14.87 -6.62
CA CYS A 25 -3.66 14.49 -7.06
C CYS A 25 -3.38 14.91 -8.51
N ASP A 26 -4.36 14.78 -9.42
CA ASP A 26 -4.24 15.28 -10.80
C ASP A 26 -3.90 16.78 -10.84
N ARG A 27 -4.62 17.60 -10.05
CA ARG A 27 -4.46 19.06 -10.04
C ARG A 27 -3.10 19.53 -9.54
N VAL A 28 -2.46 18.75 -8.67
CA VAL A 28 -1.17 19.12 -8.05
C VAL A 28 0.01 18.33 -8.60
N GLY A 29 -0.21 17.46 -9.60
CA GLY A 29 0.85 16.66 -10.22
C GLY A 29 1.41 15.57 -9.32
N LEU A 30 0.61 15.03 -8.40
CA LEU A 30 1.03 13.98 -7.46
C LEU A 30 0.74 12.60 -8.06
N ILE A 31 1.78 11.80 -8.28
CA ILE A 31 1.64 10.45 -8.87
C ILE A 31 0.95 9.52 -7.87
N GLN A 32 0.16 8.56 -8.36
CA GLN A 32 -0.61 7.63 -7.57
C GLN A 32 -0.37 6.16 -7.94
N ALA A 33 -0.28 5.32 -6.91
CA ALA A 33 -0.54 3.89 -6.99
C ALA A 33 -1.95 3.60 -6.45
N MET A 34 -2.84 3.14 -7.33
CA MET A 34 -4.25 2.91 -7.03
C MET A 34 -4.53 1.40 -6.85
N PRO A 35 -4.87 0.94 -5.65
CA PRO A 35 -5.31 -0.43 -5.43
C PRO A 35 -6.78 -0.60 -5.79
N ALA A 36 -7.20 -1.85 -5.98
CA ALA A 36 -8.61 -2.22 -5.97
C ALA A 36 -9.15 -2.26 -4.54
N GLY A 37 -8.97 -3.38 -3.85
CA GLY A 37 -9.38 -3.57 -2.47
C GLY A 37 -8.79 -4.86 -1.95
N ASP A 38 -7.87 -4.76 -1.01
CA ASP A 38 -7.07 -5.90 -0.56
C ASP A 38 -6.94 -5.97 0.96
N ALA A 39 -6.76 -7.20 1.43
CA ALA A 39 -6.26 -7.52 2.77
C ALA A 39 -4.94 -8.25 2.57
N GLU A 40 -3.98 -8.15 3.50
CA GLU A 40 -2.62 -8.75 3.48
C GLU A 40 -2.58 -10.29 3.32
N LYS A 41 -3.15 -10.81 2.24
CA LYS A 41 -3.25 -12.23 1.91
C LYS A 41 -3.79 -12.42 0.50
N ASP A 42 -3.23 -13.41 -0.19
CA ASP A 42 -3.81 -13.97 -1.41
C ASP A 42 -5.18 -14.65 -1.13
N ARG A 43 -6.27 -13.98 -1.52
CA ARG A 43 -7.65 -14.45 -1.29
C ARG A 43 -8.13 -15.37 -2.41
N ARG A 44 -9.14 -16.19 -2.13
CA ARG A 44 -9.70 -17.17 -3.08
C ARG A 44 -11.23 -17.11 -3.08
N GLY A 45 -11.84 -17.73 -4.09
CA GLY A 45 -13.30 -17.83 -4.24
C GLY A 45 -13.93 -16.45 -4.32
N ARG A 46 -15.08 -16.25 -3.67
CA ARG A 46 -15.87 -15.01 -3.78
C ARG A 46 -15.10 -13.73 -3.43
N GLN A 47 -14.17 -13.80 -2.47
CA GLN A 47 -13.36 -12.63 -2.10
C GLN A 47 -12.42 -12.19 -3.22
N TRP A 48 -11.87 -13.15 -3.97
CA TRP A 48 -11.03 -12.86 -5.13
C TRP A 48 -11.87 -12.31 -6.28
N GLU A 49 -13.02 -12.92 -6.58
CA GLU A 49 -13.95 -12.44 -7.59
C GLU A 49 -14.40 -10.99 -7.33
N GLN A 50 -14.71 -10.65 -6.07
CA GLN A 50 -15.06 -9.28 -5.70
C GLN A 50 -13.90 -8.30 -5.95
N ARG A 51 -12.66 -8.74 -5.72
CA ARG A 51 -11.48 -7.92 -5.99
C ARG A 51 -11.27 -7.69 -7.48
N THR A 52 -11.46 -8.70 -8.31
CA THR A 52 -11.34 -8.58 -9.78
C THR A 52 -12.47 -7.74 -10.36
N GLU A 53 -13.70 -7.90 -9.87
CA GLU A 53 -14.84 -7.02 -10.15
C GLU A 53 -14.52 -5.55 -9.80
N LEU A 54 -13.99 -5.30 -8.60
CA LEU A 54 -13.63 -3.96 -8.15
C LEU A 54 -12.46 -3.37 -8.94
N MET A 55 -11.44 -4.17 -9.28
CA MET A 55 -10.31 -3.71 -10.11
C MET A 55 -10.80 -3.27 -11.49
N ARG A 56 -11.67 -4.06 -12.13
CA ARG A 56 -12.32 -3.68 -13.39
C ARG A 56 -13.01 -2.33 -13.24
N ASP A 57 -13.85 -2.17 -12.23
CA ASP A 57 -14.68 -0.98 -12.05
C ASP A 57 -13.81 0.25 -11.76
N ALA A 58 -12.78 0.11 -10.92
CA ALA A 58 -11.82 1.16 -10.60
C ALA A 58 -11.03 1.61 -11.84
N ILE A 59 -10.58 0.68 -12.68
CA ILE A 59 -9.90 0.99 -13.95
C ILE A 59 -10.83 1.76 -14.88
N ILE A 60 -12.04 1.25 -15.13
CA ILE A 60 -13.00 1.91 -16.03
C ILE A 60 -13.30 3.34 -15.55
N TYR A 61 -13.47 3.51 -14.24
CA TYR A 61 -13.85 4.78 -13.64
C TYR A 61 -12.71 5.81 -13.61
N ASN A 62 -11.44 5.35 -13.53
CA ASN A 62 -10.29 6.24 -13.28
C ASN A 62 -9.21 6.23 -14.38
N ARG A 63 -9.35 5.45 -15.45
CA ARG A 63 -8.35 5.40 -16.55
C ARG A 63 -8.08 6.72 -17.27
N ASN A 64 -8.89 7.76 -17.05
CA ASN A 64 -8.67 9.10 -17.61
C ASN A 64 -7.94 10.04 -16.64
N ASN A 65 -7.61 9.59 -15.43
CA ASN A 65 -6.87 10.39 -14.46
C ASN A 65 -5.36 10.22 -14.69
N PRO A 66 -4.64 11.29 -15.08
CA PRO A 66 -3.22 11.21 -15.45
C PRO A 66 -2.29 10.91 -14.26
N SER A 67 -2.71 11.23 -13.04
CA SER A 67 -1.90 10.97 -11.85
C SER A 67 -1.74 9.47 -11.53
N ILE A 68 -2.64 8.61 -11.97
CA ILE A 68 -2.54 7.16 -11.71
C ILE A 68 -1.54 6.56 -12.69
N LEU A 69 -0.42 6.05 -12.18
CA LEU A 69 0.60 5.35 -12.97
C LEU A 69 0.71 3.86 -12.63
N PHE A 70 0.21 3.45 -11.45
CA PHE A 70 0.26 2.06 -11.00
C PHE A 70 -1.13 1.58 -10.62
N TYR A 71 -1.50 0.40 -11.12
CA TYR A 71 -2.60 -0.39 -10.58
C TYR A 71 -2.04 -1.42 -9.61
N GLU A 72 -2.52 -1.38 -8.37
CA GLU A 72 -2.05 -2.27 -7.31
C GLU A 72 -3.03 -3.44 -7.10
N CYS A 73 -2.58 -4.66 -7.38
CA CYS A 73 -3.39 -5.87 -7.34
C CYS A 73 -3.62 -6.42 -5.91
N GLY A 74 -2.77 -6.02 -4.97
CA GLY A 74 -2.74 -6.51 -3.60
C GLY A 74 -1.81 -5.68 -2.72
N ASN A 75 -2.05 -5.74 -1.42
CA ASN A 75 -1.15 -5.24 -0.40
C ASN A 75 -0.03 -6.24 -0.10
N GLU A 76 -0.21 -7.52 -0.39
CA GLU A 76 0.82 -8.56 -0.27
C GLU A 76 0.97 -9.29 -1.61
N SER A 77 1.82 -10.32 -1.65
CA SER A 77 1.96 -11.21 -2.79
C SER A 77 0.62 -11.87 -3.10
N ILE A 78 0.27 -11.92 -4.38
CA ILE A 78 -0.82 -12.74 -4.90
C ILE A 78 -0.23 -13.85 -5.77
N SER A 79 -0.99 -14.93 -5.96
CA SER A 79 -0.54 -16.00 -6.85
C SER A 79 -0.29 -15.50 -8.28
N LYS A 80 0.55 -16.24 -9.01
CA LYS A 80 0.84 -15.96 -10.43
C LYS A 80 -0.43 -15.92 -11.27
N GLU A 81 -1.35 -16.85 -11.02
CA GLU A 81 -2.63 -16.96 -11.73
C GLU A 81 -3.49 -15.72 -11.50
N HIS A 82 -3.56 -15.25 -10.25
CA HIS A 82 -4.25 -14.03 -9.88
C HIS A 82 -3.62 -12.78 -10.49
N MET A 83 -2.29 -12.71 -10.55
CA MET A 83 -1.58 -11.61 -11.22
C MET A 83 -1.89 -11.57 -12.72
N GLN A 84 -1.91 -12.73 -13.38
CA GLN A 84 -2.28 -12.85 -14.79
C GLN A 84 -3.72 -12.39 -15.05
N GLU A 85 -4.66 -12.75 -14.17
CA GLU A 85 -6.05 -12.30 -14.27
C GLU A 85 -6.17 -10.77 -14.12
N MET A 86 -5.51 -10.18 -13.11
CA MET A 86 -5.49 -8.74 -12.91
C MET A 86 -4.87 -8.00 -14.09
N LYS A 87 -3.77 -8.51 -14.62
CA LYS A 87 -3.15 -7.98 -15.84
C LYS A 87 -4.10 -8.05 -17.03
N GLY A 88 -4.80 -9.16 -17.21
CA GLY A 88 -5.82 -9.31 -18.25
C GLY A 88 -6.96 -8.29 -18.14
N ILE A 89 -7.36 -7.93 -16.91
CA ILE A 89 -8.34 -6.86 -16.67
C ILE A 89 -7.78 -5.50 -17.11
N ARG A 90 -6.55 -5.15 -16.71
CA ARG A 90 -5.89 -3.91 -17.14
C ARG A 90 -5.77 -3.84 -18.66
N ASP A 91 -5.26 -4.90 -19.29
CA ASP A 91 -5.07 -4.96 -20.74
C ASP A 91 -6.41 -4.81 -21.49
N LYS A 92 -7.51 -5.32 -20.93
CA LYS A 92 -8.85 -5.21 -21.54
C LYS A 92 -9.46 -3.82 -21.41
N TYR A 93 -9.36 -3.19 -20.24
CA TYR A 93 -10.12 -1.96 -19.94
C TYR A 93 -9.27 -0.67 -20.02
N ASP A 94 -7.95 -0.79 -20.03
CA ASP A 94 -6.99 0.31 -20.19
C ASP A 94 -5.79 -0.07 -21.10
N PRO A 95 -6.04 -0.56 -22.33
CA PRO A 95 -5.00 -1.09 -23.23
C PRO A 95 -3.94 -0.07 -23.64
N TYR A 96 -4.26 1.22 -23.59
CA TYR A 96 -3.41 2.32 -24.06
C TYR A 96 -3.06 3.30 -22.94
N GLY A 97 -3.37 2.98 -21.68
CA GLY A 97 -3.10 3.87 -20.54
C GLY A 97 -1.63 3.97 -20.16
N GLY A 98 -0.80 2.99 -20.56
CA GLY A 98 0.63 2.96 -20.24
C GLY A 98 0.95 2.80 -18.75
N ARG A 99 -0.03 2.40 -17.93
CA ARG A 99 0.08 2.24 -16.47
C ARG A 99 0.57 0.85 -16.11
N ALA A 100 1.53 0.72 -15.22
CA ALA A 100 2.04 -0.58 -14.77
C ALA A 100 1.08 -1.26 -13.79
N ILE A 101 1.09 -2.59 -13.74
CA ILE A 101 0.28 -3.37 -12.81
C ILE A 101 1.12 -4.38 -12.00
N GLY A 102 0.90 -4.45 -10.69
CA GLY A 102 1.73 -5.23 -9.76
C GLY A 102 1.27 -5.09 -8.31
N SER A 103 2.08 -5.56 -7.35
CA SER A 103 1.84 -5.38 -5.93
C SER A 103 3.12 -5.49 -5.10
N ARG A 104 3.00 -5.29 -3.79
CA ARG A 104 4.06 -5.60 -2.83
C ARG A 104 4.35 -7.11 -2.84
N GLU A 105 5.60 -7.50 -2.58
CA GLU A 105 6.08 -8.90 -2.57
C GLU A 105 5.88 -9.69 -3.89
N MET A 106 6.07 -9.06 -5.06
CA MET A 106 5.88 -9.71 -6.38
C MET A 106 7.15 -9.86 -7.23
N LEU A 107 8.34 -9.70 -6.64
CA LEU A 107 9.60 -9.62 -7.40
C LEU A 107 10.03 -10.95 -8.04
N ASP A 108 9.44 -12.07 -7.65
CA ASP A 108 9.66 -13.42 -8.20
C ASP A 108 8.64 -13.82 -9.27
N ILE A 109 7.54 -13.08 -9.43
CA ILE A 109 6.48 -13.34 -10.42
C ILE A 109 6.70 -12.51 -11.68
N ARG A 110 7.12 -13.18 -12.76
CA ARG A 110 7.51 -12.56 -14.04
C ARG A 110 6.39 -11.76 -14.72
N GLU A 111 5.15 -12.10 -14.45
CA GLU A 111 3.98 -11.44 -15.03
C GLU A 111 3.67 -10.08 -14.41
N ALA A 112 4.15 -9.82 -13.18
CA ALA A 112 4.06 -8.51 -12.55
C ALA A 112 4.96 -7.51 -13.27
N GLU A 113 4.48 -6.27 -13.46
CA GLU A 113 5.25 -5.25 -14.21
C GLU A 113 6.11 -4.39 -13.29
N TYR A 114 5.80 -4.41 -11.99
CA TYR A 114 6.63 -3.89 -10.91
C TYR A 114 6.40 -4.74 -9.67
N GLY A 115 7.29 -4.61 -8.69
CA GLY A 115 7.06 -5.13 -7.34
C GLY A 115 7.55 -4.15 -6.29
N GLY A 116 6.99 -4.22 -5.10
CA GLY A 116 7.49 -3.44 -3.98
C GLY A 116 7.89 -4.27 -2.78
N GLU A 117 8.65 -3.64 -1.90
CA GLU A 117 9.14 -4.21 -0.66
C GLU A 117 8.95 -3.22 0.49
N MET A 118 9.01 -3.73 1.71
CA MET A 118 8.96 -2.86 2.90
C MET A 118 10.35 -2.37 3.32
N LEU A 119 11.34 -3.28 3.39
CA LEU A 119 12.61 -3.02 4.08
C LEU A 119 13.86 -3.27 3.23
N TYR A 120 13.79 -4.12 2.21
CA TYR A 120 14.98 -4.60 1.50
C TYR A 120 15.12 -3.95 0.13
N ILE A 121 16.24 -3.27 -0.11
CA ILE A 121 16.48 -2.47 -1.33
C ILE A 121 17.10 -3.24 -2.51
N ASN A 122 17.64 -4.44 -2.29
CA ASN A 122 18.42 -5.20 -3.30
C ASN A 122 17.80 -6.57 -3.66
N LYS A 123 16.47 -6.67 -3.62
CA LYS A 123 15.78 -7.93 -3.92
C LYS A 123 15.43 -8.12 -5.40
N SER A 124 15.42 -7.06 -6.20
CA SER A 124 15.04 -7.17 -7.62
C SER A 124 16.25 -7.32 -8.53
N LYS A 125 16.21 -8.33 -9.40
CA LYS A 125 17.13 -8.48 -10.54
C LYS A 125 16.50 -8.04 -11.86
N HIS A 126 15.17 -7.93 -11.92
CA HIS A 126 14.43 -7.82 -13.17
C HIS A 126 13.36 -6.73 -13.17
N HIS A 127 12.50 -6.71 -12.15
CA HIS A 127 11.39 -5.78 -12.10
C HIS A 127 11.85 -4.41 -11.60
N PRO A 128 11.31 -3.31 -12.15
CA PRO A 128 11.28 -2.04 -11.42
C PRO A 128 10.74 -2.25 -10.01
N MET A 129 11.42 -1.64 -9.04
CA MET A 129 11.21 -1.90 -7.63
C MET A 129 11.22 -0.60 -6.83
N TRP A 130 10.31 -0.48 -5.87
CA TRP A 130 10.24 0.66 -4.97
C TRP A 130 9.73 0.26 -3.59
N ALA A 131 10.01 1.08 -2.58
CA ALA A 131 9.58 0.83 -1.20
C ALA A 131 8.10 1.18 -1.05
N MET A 132 7.24 0.17 -0.90
CA MET A 132 5.79 0.36 -0.83
C MET A 132 5.30 0.67 0.59
N GLU A 133 6.08 0.35 1.62
CA GLU A 133 5.82 0.67 3.03
C GLU A 133 7.14 0.78 3.79
N TYR A 134 7.65 2.00 3.98
CA TYR A 134 8.87 2.25 4.74
C TYR A 134 8.58 3.16 5.93
N CYS A 135 9.49 3.21 6.90
CA CYS A 135 9.41 4.05 8.10
C CYS A 135 8.15 3.74 8.95
N ARG A 136 8.22 2.64 9.72
CA ARG A 136 7.14 2.21 10.63
C ARG A 136 7.30 2.79 12.05
N ASP A 137 8.25 3.69 12.25
CA ASP A 137 8.46 4.35 13.54
C ASP A 137 7.29 5.27 13.85
N GLU A 138 6.83 5.24 15.11
CA GLU A 138 5.71 6.06 15.58
C GLU A 138 6.25 7.23 16.40
N GLY A 139 5.81 8.46 16.06
CA GLY A 139 6.19 9.69 16.76
C GLY A 139 4.95 10.51 17.14
N LEU A 140 4.83 10.89 18.41
CA LEU A 140 3.71 11.69 18.89
C LEU A 140 3.98 13.18 18.70
N ARG A 141 3.15 13.88 17.91
CA ARG A 141 3.23 15.34 17.70
C ARG A 141 3.28 16.18 19.01
N LYS A 142 2.81 15.62 20.14
CA LYS A 142 2.84 16.28 21.45
C LYS A 142 4.23 16.27 22.08
N TYR A 143 5.02 15.24 21.85
CA TYR A 143 6.34 15.05 22.45
C TYR A 143 7.40 15.49 21.43
N TRP A 144 8.17 16.52 21.82
CA TRP A 144 9.20 17.11 20.97
C TRP A 144 10.54 16.40 21.15
N ASP A 145 10.88 16.11 22.40
CA ASP A 145 12.06 15.40 22.85
C ASP A 145 11.84 14.95 24.30
N GLU A 146 12.79 14.17 24.83
CA GLU A 146 12.74 13.64 26.20
C GLU A 146 12.87 14.71 27.29
N TYR A 147 13.30 15.92 26.93
CA TYR A 147 13.59 17.02 27.85
C TYR A 147 12.48 18.07 27.90
N SER A 148 11.47 17.94 27.04
CA SER A 148 10.35 18.87 26.93
C SER A 148 9.15 18.39 27.75
N TYR A 149 8.55 19.27 28.56
CA TYR A 149 7.32 18.97 29.30
C TYR A 149 6.20 18.49 28.35
N PRO A 150 5.48 17.39 28.65
CA PRO A 150 5.38 16.72 29.95
C PRO A 150 6.34 15.56 30.17
N TYR A 151 7.47 15.52 29.43
CA TYR A 151 8.51 14.50 29.46
C TYR A 151 8.01 13.13 29.00
N TYR A 152 8.68 12.58 27.98
CA TYR A 152 8.40 11.26 27.47
C TYR A 152 9.68 10.70 26.87
N VAL A 153 10.13 9.55 27.36
CA VAL A 153 11.31 8.87 26.82
C VAL A 153 10.91 8.23 25.50
N ASP A 154 11.71 8.44 24.46
CA ASP A 154 11.40 7.89 23.15
C ASP A 154 11.38 6.35 23.22
N GLY A 155 10.32 5.75 22.68
CA GLY A 155 10.09 4.30 22.75
C GLY A 155 9.48 3.78 24.06
N ASP A 156 9.16 4.62 25.06
CA ASP A 156 8.46 4.18 26.28
C ASP A 156 6.95 3.96 26.04
N GLY A 157 6.63 2.84 25.36
CA GLY A 157 5.27 2.45 25.02
C GLY A 157 4.43 2.00 26.23
N ASN A 158 3.12 1.83 26.00
CA ASN A 158 2.23 1.35 27.05
C ASN A 158 2.62 -0.09 27.48
N ASN A 159 2.90 -0.27 28.77
CA ASN A 159 3.21 -1.59 29.35
C ASN A 159 2.06 -2.60 29.24
N SER A 160 0.90 -2.21 28.72
CA SER A 160 -0.20 -3.10 28.41
C SER A 160 -1.08 -2.61 27.26
N PHE A 161 -1.55 -3.51 26.40
CA PHE A 161 -2.57 -3.19 25.40
C PHE A 161 -3.78 -4.12 25.56
N ARG A 162 -4.99 -3.64 25.25
CA ARG A 162 -6.20 -4.47 25.23
C ARG A 162 -6.41 -4.97 23.81
N SER A 163 -6.25 -6.28 23.60
CA SER A 163 -6.39 -6.90 22.28
C SER A 163 -7.82 -6.75 21.76
N ALA A 164 -7.99 -6.15 20.58
CA ALA A 164 -9.28 -6.03 19.91
C ALA A 164 -9.87 -7.40 19.51
N MET A 165 -9.00 -8.39 19.26
CA MET A 165 -9.41 -9.74 18.83
C MET A 165 -9.83 -10.64 20.01
N THR A 166 -9.17 -10.51 21.17
CA THR A 166 -9.43 -11.39 22.33
C THR A 166 -10.11 -10.68 23.50
N ASN A 167 -10.24 -9.35 23.44
CA ASN A 167 -10.76 -8.47 24.48
C ASN A 167 -10.01 -8.55 25.82
N LYS A 168 -8.80 -9.12 25.84
CA LYS A 168 -7.94 -9.30 27.01
C LYS A 168 -6.84 -8.24 27.05
N ILE A 169 -6.45 -7.83 28.26
CA ILE A 169 -5.28 -6.98 28.50
C ILE A 169 -4.03 -7.85 28.44
N GLN A 170 -3.12 -7.53 27.53
CA GLN A 170 -1.81 -8.18 27.40
C GLN A 170 -0.73 -7.20 27.87
N LYS A 171 0.13 -7.63 28.81
CA LYS A 171 1.22 -6.80 29.35
C LYS A 171 2.52 -7.03 28.57
N LYS A 172 3.26 -5.96 28.28
CA LYS A 172 4.63 -5.96 27.70
C LYS A 172 4.79 -6.82 26.44
N VAL A 173 4.11 -6.46 25.37
CA VAL A 173 4.15 -7.26 24.12
C VAL A 173 4.96 -6.58 23.02
N ASP A 174 5.06 -5.24 23.00
CA ASP A 174 5.72 -4.52 21.90
C ASP A 174 7.24 -4.71 21.80
N ALA A 175 7.93 -5.13 22.86
CA ALA A 175 9.38 -5.30 22.84
C ALA A 175 9.88 -6.75 22.67
N ARG A 176 8.99 -7.73 22.41
CA ARG A 176 9.42 -9.16 22.34
C ARG A 176 9.91 -9.60 20.96
N ALA A 177 9.53 -8.92 19.88
CA ALA A 177 9.96 -9.31 18.54
C ALA A 177 11.33 -8.74 18.13
N TYR A 178 11.90 -7.83 18.94
CA TYR A 178 13.15 -7.11 18.66
C TYR A 178 14.22 -7.25 19.76
N ASN A 179 14.07 -8.22 20.68
CA ASN A 179 15.11 -8.63 21.65
C ASN A 179 15.44 -10.11 21.48
#